data_AF-A0A959X8D7-F1
#
_entry.id   AF-A0A959X8D7-F1
#
_cell.length_a   1.000
_cell.length_b   1.000
_cell.length_c   1.000
_cell.angle_alpha   90.00
_cell.angle_beta   90.00
_cell.angle_gamma   90.00
#
_symmetry.space_group_name_H-M   'P 1'
#
loop_
_entity.id
_entity.type
_entity.pdbx_description
1 polymer ?
#
loop_
_entity_poly.entity_id
_entity_poly.type
_entity_poly.pdbx_seq_one_letter_code
_entity_poly.pdbx_strand_id
1 'polypeptide(L)' 'MNLEKVVFGFFVLLSATLNFGFFVGPISDARVHNVYELFLAVIVNLIATVLRFGDRT' A
#
# COMPACT_ATOMS: atom_id res chain seq x y z
N MET A 1 20.97 12.89 -1.27
CA MET A 1 19.65 12.23 -1.16
C MET A 1 19.74 10.92 -1.93
N ASN A 2 19.41 9.79 -1.30
CA ASN A 2 19.49 8.47 -1.95
C ASN A 2 18.13 8.13 -2.56
N LEU A 3 18.08 7.92 -3.87
CA LEU A 3 16.84 7.68 -4.61
C LEU A 3 16.13 6.40 -4.13
N GLU A 4 16.87 5.37 -3.74
CA GLU A 4 16.33 4.13 -3.14
C GLU A 4 15.48 4.41 -1.90
N LYS A 5 15.96 5.26 -0.98
CA LYS A 5 15.20 5.62 0.23
C LYS A 5 13.95 6.44 -0.08
N VAL A 6 13.99 7.26 -1.13
CA VAL A 6 12.83 8.05 -1.59
C VAL A 6 11.77 7.12 -2.19
N VAL A 7 12.17 6.18 -3.05
CA VAL A 7 11.28 5.20 -3.65
C VAL A 7 10.67 4.28 -2.58
N PHE A 8 11.47 3.82 -1.62
CA PHE A 8 10.96 3.06 -0.48
C PHE A 8 9.91 3.84 0.31
N GLY A 9 10.22 5.08 0.72
CA GLY A 9 9.28 5.93 1.45
C GLY A 9 7.98 6.19 0.67
N PHE A 10 8.08 6.40 -0.64
CA PHE A 10 6.91 6.57 -1.51
C PHE A 10 5.99 5.34 -1.51
N PHE A 11 6.54 4.15 -1.73
CA PHE A 11 5.74 2.91 -1.75
C PHE A 11 5.13 2.58 -0.40
N VAL A 12 5.82 2.89 0.70
CA VAL A 12 5.27 2.71 2.06
C VAL A 12 4.08 3.65 2.29
N LEU A 13 4.22 4.94 1.94
CA LEU A 13 3.11 5.89 2.06
C LEU A 13 1.94 5.52 1.13
N LEU A 14 2.23 5.12 -0.11
CA LEU A 14 1.21 4.67 -1.05
C LEU A 14 0.46 3.44 -0.52
N SER A 15 1.18 2.48 0.07
CA SER A 15 0.57 1.29 0.68
C SER A 15 -0.38 1.66 1.82
N ALA A 16 0.04 2.60 2.68
CA ALA A 16 -0.79 3.10 3.78
C ALA A 16 -2.05 3.82 3.26
N THR A 17 -1.90 4.69 2.25
CA THR A 17 -3.02 5.41 1.64
C THR A 17 -4.05 4.48 0.99
N LEU A 18 -3.61 3.43 0.30
CA LEU A 18 -4.52 2.47 -0.33
C LEU A 18 -5.26 1.59 0.67
N ASN A 19 -4.57 1.14 1.73
CA ASN A 19 -5.23 0.42 2.82
C ASN A 19 -6.25 1.31 3.52
N PHE A 20 -5.90 2.57 3.76
CA PHE A 20 -6.82 3.52 4.34
C PHE A 20 -8.00 3.81 3.42
N GLY A 21 -7.77 4.10 2.14
CA GLY A 21 -8.81 4.34 1.13
C GLY A 21 -9.81 3.20 1.04
N PHE A 22 -9.32 1.95 1.03
CA PHE A 22 -10.19 0.77 1.05
C PHE A 22 -11.03 0.70 2.34
N PHE A 23 -10.48 1.07 3.50
CA PHE A 23 -11.21 1.05 4.79
C PHE A 23 -12.06 2.30 5.05
N VAL A 24 -12.02 3.32 4.19
CA VAL A 24 -12.82 4.54 4.34
C VAL A 24 -14.27 4.23 3.94
N GLY A 25 -15.10 3.95 4.94
CA GLY A 25 -16.52 3.67 4.77
C GLY A 25 -17.07 2.78 5.87
N PRO A 26 -18.39 2.54 5.89
CA PRO A 26 -18.98 1.56 6.80
C PRO A 26 -18.51 0.15 6.43
N ILE A 27 -17.66 -0.45 7.29
CA ILE A 27 -17.07 -1.79 7.15
C ILE A 27 -18.14 -2.91 6.99
N SER A 28 -19.39 -2.61 7.39
CA SER A 28 -20.53 -3.50 7.29
C SER A 28 -21.18 -3.57 5.90
N ASP A 29 -20.85 -2.69 4.95
CA ASP A 29 -21.41 -2.71 3.59
C ASP A 29 -20.34 -3.01 2.54
N ALA A 30 -20.30 -4.25 2.03
CA ALA A 30 -19.33 -4.68 1.02
C ALA A 30 -19.44 -3.92 -0.31
N ARG A 31 -20.53 -3.18 -0.57
CA ARG A 31 -20.71 -2.41 -1.81
C ARG A 31 -19.93 -1.10 -1.84
N VAL A 32 -19.52 -0.58 -0.67
CA VAL A 32 -18.66 0.61 -0.59
C VAL A 32 -17.17 0.28 -0.76
N HIS A 33 -16.83 -1.00 -0.67
CA HIS A 33 -15.46 -1.50 -0.75
C HIS A 33 -15.18 -2.08 -2.16
N ASN A 34 -14.41 -1.36 -2.98
CA ASN A 34 -14.11 -1.81 -4.34
C ASN A 34 -13.09 -2.96 -4.34
N VAL A 35 -13.40 -4.05 -5.03
CA VAL A 35 -12.49 -5.20 -5.22
C VAL A 35 -11.17 -4.79 -5.87
N TYR A 36 -11.21 -3.83 -6.81
CA TYR A 36 -10.00 -3.32 -7.46
C TYR A 36 -9.11 -2.53 -6.49
N GLU A 37 -9.69 -1.81 -5.52
CA GLU A 37 -8.92 -1.13 -4.47
C GLU A 37 -8.28 -2.12 -3.51
N LEU A 38 -9.01 -3.17 -3.10
CA LEU A 38 -8.43 -4.26 -2.30
C LEU A 38 -7.26 -4.91 -3.03
N PHE A 39 -7.45 -5.25 -4.31
CA PHE A 39 -6.41 -5.86 -5.13
C PHE A 39 -5.17 -4.97 -5.22
N LEU A 40 -5.35 -3.67 -5.50
CA LEU A 40 -4.24 -2.73 -5.58
C LEU A 40 -3.54 -2.55 -4.22
N ALA A 41 -4.30 -2.48 -3.13
CA ALA A 41 -3.76 -2.40 -1.77
C ALA A 41 -2.87 -3.60 -1.43
N VAL A 42 -3.29 -4.82 -1.79
CA VAL A 42 -2.51 -6.05 -1.61
C VAL A 42 -1.23 -6.02 -2.42
N ILE A 43 -1.30 -5.69 -3.72
CA ILE A 43 -0.12 -5.65 -4.60
C ILE A 43 0.90 -4.62 -4.11
N VAL A 44 0.46 -3.42 -3.74
CA VAL A 44 1.35 -2.36 -3.25
C VAL A 44 1.96 -2.73 -1.89
N ASN A 45 1.23 -3.42 -1.01
CA ASN A 45 1.79 -3.92 0.25
C ASN A 45 2.87 -4.99 0.01
N LEU A 46 2.68 -5.85 -1.00
CA LEU A 46 3.69 -6.84 -1.42
C LEU A 46 4.96 -6.16 -1.94
N ILE A 47 4.82 -5.13 -2.79
CA ILE A 47 5.95 -4.33 -3.30
C ILE A 47 6.69 -3.64 -2.15
N ALA A 48 5.97 -2.99 -1.23
CA ALA A 48 6.57 -2.35 -0.06
C ALA A 48 7.35 -3.35 0.80
N THR A 49 6.83 -4.57 0.96
CA THR A 49 7.48 -5.65 1.70
C THR A 49 8.74 -6.17 1.00
N VAL A 50 8.70 -6.32 -0.32
CA VAL A 50 9.87 -6.70 -1.13
C VAL A 50 10.96 -5.62 -1.05
N LEU A 51 10.59 -4.34 -1.19
CA LEU A 51 11.52 -3.22 -1.06
C LEU A 51 12.13 -3.14 0.35
N ARG A 52 11.33 -3.38 1.41
CA ARG A 52 11.80 -3.48 2.81
C ARG A 52 12.85 -4.58 2.98
N PHE A 53 12.70 -5.70 2.27
CA PHE A 53 13.68 -6.79 2.29
C PHE A 53 14.89 -6.55 1.36
N GLY A 54 14.78 -5.65 0.38
CA GLY A 54 15.91 -5.20 -0.43
C GLY A 54 16.84 -4.24 0.32
N ASP A 55 16.30 -3.42 1.24
CA ASP A 55 17.01 -2.39 2.02
C ASP A 55 17.92 -2.94 3.14
N ARG A 56 18.45 -4.17 3.01
CA ARG A 56 19.28 -4.86 4.02
C ARG A 56 20.77 -4.46 4.00
N THR A 57 21.13 -3.30 3.45
CA THR A 57 22.52 -2.79 3.41
C THR A 57 22.58 -1.34 3.88
#